data_AF-A0A2H3JIB3-F1
#
_entry.id   AF-A0A2H3JIB3-F1
#
_cell.length_a   1.000
_cell.length_b   1.000
_cell.length_c   1.000
_cell.angle_alpha   90.00
_cell.angle_beta   90.00
_cell.angle_gamma   90.00
#
_symmetry.space_group_name_H-M   'P 1'
#
loop_
_entity.id
_entity.type
_entity.pdbx_description
1 polymer ?
#
loop_
_entity_poly.entity_id
_entity_poly.type
_entity_poly.pdbx_seq_one_letter_code
_entity_poly.pdbx_strand_id
1 'polypeptide(L)'
;YEPFPNASLFMLMEWVNSSSNLRSSKQIEALLQILIHSDFDIQHLIGINIACESSRLDEFRKTNGALRSTDGWIETSVHLHVPKEGIHHTSEDQAPMFEVHNIHYCPLLDIITAAFQGSDVDRYHWAPHRQFWHSGDSEAEYEDTRIYSELFNSNAMLEEDTKIQAVDPNPDDPEGSEAAMVPIMLWSDSTHLASFGSASLWPIYAYFGNPSKYICGWPSAHAAHHLAYMPPVSA
;
A
#
# COMPACT_ATOMS: atom_id res chain seq x y z
N TYR A 1 13.23 -18.27 -48.31
CA TYR A 1 13.05 -17.05 -47.49
C TYR A 1 11.86 -16.22 -47.93
N GLU A 2 11.24 -16.48 -49.09
CA GLU A 2 9.97 -15.85 -49.46
C GLU A 2 8.91 -16.05 -48.36
N PRO A 3 8.08 -15.04 -48.05
CA PRO A 3 7.88 -13.76 -48.75
C PRO A 3 8.91 -12.65 -48.40
N PHE A 4 9.96 -12.95 -47.65
CA PHE A 4 10.88 -11.94 -47.12
C PHE A 4 12.12 -11.71 -48.00
N PRO A 5 12.63 -10.46 -48.06
CA PRO A 5 13.70 -10.04 -48.96
C PRO A 5 15.10 -10.58 -48.61
N ASN A 6 15.32 -11.05 -47.37
CA ASN A 6 16.61 -11.61 -46.97
C ASN A 6 16.44 -12.61 -45.81
N ALA A 7 17.51 -13.36 -45.54
CA ALA A 7 17.53 -14.41 -44.52
C ALA A 7 17.34 -13.86 -43.09
N SER A 8 17.89 -12.69 -42.77
CA SER A 8 17.75 -12.07 -41.45
C SER A 8 16.28 -11.75 -41.14
N LEU A 9 15.56 -11.18 -42.11
CA LEU A 9 14.15 -10.87 -41.98
C LEU A 9 13.31 -12.16 -41.87
N PHE A 10 13.67 -13.20 -42.63
CA PHE A 10 13.03 -14.51 -42.52
C PHE A 10 13.21 -15.12 -41.12
N MET A 11 14.43 -15.16 -40.58
CA MET A 11 14.70 -15.73 -39.25
C MET A 11 13.97 -14.97 -38.12
N LEU A 12 13.96 -13.63 -38.21
CA LEU A 12 13.21 -12.80 -37.27
C LEU A 12 11.71 -13.13 -37.32
N MET A 13 11.13 -13.15 -38.52
CA MET A 13 9.70 -13.39 -38.71
C MET A 13 9.30 -14.84 -38.38
N GLU A 14 10.16 -15.81 -38.64
CA GLU A 14 9.97 -17.19 -38.19
C GLU A 14 9.94 -17.27 -36.66
N TRP A 15 10.89 -16.63 -35.97
CA TRP A 15 10.91 -16.58 -34.50
C TRP A 15 9.65 -15.92 -33.93
N VAL A 16 9.25 -14.76 -34.48
CA VAL A 16 8.03 -14.04 -34.07
C VAL A 16 6.81 -14.96 -34.10
N ASN A 17 6.68 -15.74 -35.18
CA ASN A 17 5.53 -16.61 -35.41
C ASN A 17 5.65 -18.01 -34.78
N SER A 18 6.80 -18.40 -34.23
CA SER A 18 7.09 -19.80 -33.89
C SER A 18 6.34 -20.38 -32.69
N SER A 19 5.70 -19.59 -31.79
CA SER A 19 5.18 -20.21 -30.55
C SER A 19 4.28 -19.40 -29.60
N SER A 20 3.83 -18.17 -29.87
CA SER A 20 2.81 -17.55 -28.98
C SER A 20 2.09 -16.37 -29.62
N ASN A 21 0.80 -16.20 -29.29
CA ASN A 21 0.03 -14.98 -29.57
C ASN A 21 0.45 -13.80 -28.65
N LEU A 22 1.56 -13.91 -27.91
CA LEU A 22 1.97 -12.98 -26.85
C LEU A 22 2.97 -11.92 -27.33
N ARG A 23 3.46 -11.98 -28.57
CA ARG A 23 4.47 -11.03 -29.09
C ARG A 23 3.79 -9.94 -29.91
N SER A 24 3.73 -8.74 -29.36
CA SER A 24 3.20 -7.57 -30.10
C SER A 24 4.24 -6.99 -31.05
N SER A 25 3.80 -6.39 -32.16
CA SER A 25 4.68 -5.65 -33.08
C SER A 25 5.52 -4.59 -32.36
N LYS A 26 4.93 -3.89 -31.38
CA LYS A 26 5.63 -2.89 -30.55
C LYS A 26 6.80 -3.47 -29.74
N GLN A 27 6.62 -4.65 -29.15
CA GLN A 27 7.70 -5.30 -28.39
C GLN A 27 8.84 -5.76 -29.30
N ILE A 28 8.53 -6.21 -30.52
CA ILE A 28 9.53 -6.60 -31.51
C ILE A 28 10.32 -5.38 -31.98
N GLU A 29 9.64 -4.28 -32.30
CA GLU A 29 10.29 -3.01 -32.64
C GLU A 29 11.21 -2.52 -31.51
N ALA A 30 10.76 -2.60 -30.25
CA ALA A 30 11.58 -2.24 -29.10
C ALA A 30 12.83 -3.14 -28.98
N LEU A 31 12.72 -4.44 -29.21
CA LEU A 31 13.88 -5.35 -29.24
C LEU A 31 14.86 -4.97 -30.37
N LEU A 32 14.35 -4.63 -31.56
CA LEU A 32 15.21 -4.21 -32.67
C LEU A 32 15.98 -2.92 -32.34
N GLN A 33 15.36 -1.98 -31.62
CA GLN A 33 16.05 -0.77 -31.14
C GLN A 33 17.18 -1.10 -30.15
N ILE A 34 17.01 -2.10 -29.30
CA ILE A 34 18.07 -2.57 -28.38
C ILE A 34 19.23 -3.15 -29.19
N LEU A 35 18.95 -3.99 -30.19
CA LEU A 35 19.99 -4.65 -31.01
C LEU A 35 20.87 -3.68 -31.80
N ILE A 36 20.37 -2.47 -32.11
CA ILE A 36 21.11 -1.43 -32.84
C ILE A 36 21.70 -0.34 -31.92
N HIS A 37 21.50 -0.44 -30.61
CA HIS A 37 22.00 0.54 -29.65
C HIS A 37 23.54 0.54 -29.61
N SER A 38 24.18 1.70 -29.48
CA SER A 38 25.65 1.83 -29.54
C SER A 38 26.38 0.99 -28.50
N ASP A 39 25.79 0.88 -27.32
CA ASP A 39 26.37 0.16 -26.18
C ASP A 39 26.02 -1.33 -26.17
N PHE A 40 25.23 -1.78 -27.15
CA PHE A 40 24.80 -3.17 -27.24
C PHE A 40 25.75 -3.96 -28.15
N ASP A 41 26.35 -5.01 -27.58
CA ASP A 41 27.16 -5.97 -28.33
C ASP A 41 26.50 -7.35 -28.26
N ILE A 42 26.12 -7.86 -29.43
CA ILE A 42 25.50 -9.18 -29.58
C ILE A 42 26.41 -10.32 -29.12
N GLN A 43 27.73 -10.13 -29.13
CA GLN A 43 28.69 -11.13 -28.66
C GLN A 43 28.52 -11.42 -27.16
N HIS A 44 28.06 -10.45 -26.36
CA HIS A 44 27.80 -10.63 -24.94
C HIS A 44 26.62 -11.58 -24.64
N LEU A 45 25.78 -11.89 -25.64
CA LEU A 45 24.65 -12.81 -25.47
C LEU A 45 25.01 -14.27 -25.76
N ILE A 46 26.21 -14.55 -26.30
CA ILE A 46 26.62 -15.91 -26.63
C ILE A 46 26.86 -16.68 -25.33
N GLY A 47 26.09 -17.76 -25.13
CA GLY A 47 26.19 -18.60 -23.93
C GLY A 47 25.47 -18.04 -22.71
N ILE A 48 24.69 -16.95 -22.86
CA ILE A 48 23.91 -16.39 -21.76
C ILE A 48 22.87 -17.41 -21.27
N ASN A 49 22.79 -17.58 -19.95
CA ASN A 49 21.74 -18.36 -19.32
C ASN A 49 20.68 -17.40 -18.78
N ILE A 50 19.55 -17.32 -19.48
CA ILE A 50 18.43 -16.42 -19.13
C ILE A 50 17.90 -16.70 -17.71
N ALA A 51 17.97 -17.94 -17.23
CA ALA A 51 17.57 -18.27 -15.87
C ALA A 51 18.55 -17.67 -14.85
N CYS A 52 19.85 -17.70 -15.13
CA CYS A 52 20.86 -17.09 -14.26
C CYS A 52 20.71 -15.56 -14.20
N GLU A 53 20.48 -14.92 -15.35
CA GLU A 53 20.26 -13.47 -15.42
C GLU A 53 18.96 -13.04 -14.73
N SER A 54 17.89 -13.83 -14.87
CA SER A 54 16.65 -13.64 -14.11
C SER A 54 16.91 -13.75 -12.60
N SER A 55 17.64 -14.77 -12.15
CA SER A 55 18.01 -14.93 -10.74
C SER A 55 18.84 -13.75 -10.22
N ARG A 56 19.79 -13.24 -11.04
CA ARG A 56 20.59 -12.06 -10.69
C ARG A 56 19.72 -10.81 -10.54
N LEU A 57 18.74 -10.63 -11.43
CA LEU A 57 17.77 -9.55 -11.32
C LEU A 57 16.91 -9.68 -10.06
N ASP A 58 16.48 -10.89 -9.73
CA ASP A 58 15.69 -11.16 -8.52
C ASP A 58 16.51 -10.92 -7.23
N GLU A 59 17.79 -11.31 -7.21
CA GLU A 59 18.70 -11.05 -6.10
C GLU A 59 18.96 -9.54 -5.92
N PHE A 60 19.16 -8.82 -7.02
CA PHE A 60 19.24 -7.36 -7.00
C PHE A 60 17.95 -6.72 -6.47
N ARG A 61 16.78 -7.24 -6.85
CA ARG A 61 15.49 -6.78 -6.33
C ARG A 61 15.30 -7.08 -4.84
N LYS A 62 15.94 -8.10 -4.28
CA LYS A 62 15.89 -8.33 -2.82
C LYS A 62 16.61 -7.22 -2.04
N THR A 63 17.72 -6.71 -2.58
CA THR A 63 18.52 -5.65 -1.95
C THR A 63 18.08 -4.22 -2.32
N ASN A 64 17.44 -4.08 -3.49
CA ASN A 64 17.08 -2.80 -4.10
C ASN A 64 15.59 -2.74 -4.49
N GLY A 65 14.76 -3.56 -3.84
CA GLY A 65 13.32 -3.69 -4.12
C GLY A 65 12.50 -2.54 -3.59
N ALA A 66 11.17 -2.67 -3.61
CA ALA A 66 10.25 -1.63 -3.14
C ALA A 66 10.09 -1.58 -1.61
N LEU A 67 10.46 -2.65 -0.88
CA LEU A 67 10.30 -2.78 0.58
C LEU A 67 11.66 -2.78 1.27
N ARG A 68 12.43 -1.72 1.07
CA ARG A 68 13.81 -1.64 1.59
C ARG A 68 13.80 -1.21 3.05
N SER A 69 14.75 -1.71 3.82
CA SER A 69 14.98 -1.25 5.18
C SER A 69 15.38 0.23 5.25
N THR A 70 16.04 0.77 4.21
CA THR A 70 16.32 2.21 4.10
C THR A 70 15.07 3.07 4.04
N ASP A 71 13.95 2.49 3.61
CA ASP A 71 12.67 3.18 3.42
C ASP A 71 11.71 2.89 4.59
N GLY A 72 12.23 2.38 5.72
CA GLY A 72 11.47 2.12 6.96
C GLY A 72 10.85 0.73 7.07
N TRP A 73 11.02 -0.14 6.06
CA TRP A 73 10.44 -1.49 6.08
C TRP A 73 11.26 -2.48 6.91
N ILE A 74 10.58 -3.18 7.80
CA ILE A 74 11.15 -4.20 8.68
C ILE A 74 10.55 -5.55 8.30
N GLU A 75 11.40 -6.52 8.03
CA GLU A 75 11.00 -7.92 7.83
C GLU A 75 10.95 -8.65 9.17
N THR A 76 9.87 -9.37 9.44
CA THR A 76 9.67 -10.11 10.69
C THR A 76 8.82 -11.37 10.50
N SER A 77 8.79 -12.21 11.54
CA SER A 77 7.86 -13.33 11.68
C SER A 77 6.89 -13.05 12.83
N VAL A 78 5.62 -13.44 12.67
CA VAL A 78 4.61 -13.32 13.72
C VAL A 78 3.95 -14.67 13.98
N HIS A 79 3.59 -14.90 15.23
CA HIS A 79 2.87 -16.09 15.66
C HIS A 79 1.39 -15.76 15.78
N LEU A 80 0.55 -16.46 15.02
CA LEU A 80 -0.90 -16.25 14.99
C LEU A 80 -1.62 -17.50 15.48
N HIS A 81 -2.61 -17.32 16.34
CA HIS A 81 -3.53 -18.39 16.68
C HIS A 81 -4.58 -18.51 15.57
N VAL A 82 -4.54 -19.62 14.83
CA VAL A 82 -5.43 -19.84 13.68
C VAL A 82 -6.42 -20.95 14.01
N PRO A 83 -7.73 -20.64 14.16
CA PRO A 83 -8.74 -21.66 14.38
C PRO A 83 -8.88 -22.53 13.14
N LYS A 84 -9.04 -23.84 13.34
CA LYS A 84 -9.26 -24.78 12.23
C LYS A 84 -10.75 -24.88 11.91
N GLU A 85 -11.10 -24.77 10.63
CA GLU A 85 -12.49 -24.93 10.19
C GLU A 85 -13.09 -26.25 10.68
N GLY A 86 -14.29 -26.18 11.26
CA GLY A 86 -14.99 -27.33 11.85
C GLY A 86 -14.49 -27.78 13.22
N ILE A 87 -13.48 -27.14 13.80
CA ILE A 87 -12.98 -27.42 15.16
C ILE A 87 -13.29 -26.22 16.06
N HIS A 88 -14.04 -26.48 17.13
CA HIS A 88 -14.33 -25.46 18.14
C HIS A 88 -13.22 -25.47 19.20
N HIS A 89 -12.59 -24.32 19.40
CA HIS A 89 -11.64 -24.08 20.49
C HIS A 89 -12.34 -23.32 21.62
N THR A 90 -11.99 -23.60 22.88
CA THR A 90 -12.60 -22.91 24.03
C THR A 90 -12.17 -21.45 24.16
N SER A 91 -11.00 -21.11 23.63
CA SER A 91 -10.46 -19.73 23.53
C SER A 91 -9.43 -19.65 22.40
N GLU A 92 -9.07 -18.43 22.01
CA GLU A 92 -8.05 -18.16 20.99
C GLU A 92 -6.69 -18.78 21.35
N ASP A 93 -6.25 -18.68 22.61
CA ASP A 93 -4.98 -19.25 23.10
C ASP A 93 -4.88 -20.78 22.93
N GLN A 94 -6.01 -21.46 22.82
CA GLN A 94 -6.08 -22.92 22.62
C GLN A 94 -6.15 -23.31 21.15
N ALA A 95 -6.21 -22.34 20.23
CA ALA A 95 -6.09 -22.62 18.81
C ALA A 95 -4.61 -22.88 18.44
N PRO A 96 -4.34 -23.71 17.41
CA PRO A 96 -2.99 -23.93 16.94
C PRO A 96 -2.29 -22.62 16.57
N MET A 97 -1.05 -22.48 17.04
CA MET A 97 -0.20 -21.35 16.72
C MET A 97 0.52 -21.63 15.40
N PHE A 98 0.44 -20.67 14.49
CA PHE A 98 1.06 -20.71 13.17
C PHE A 98 2.06 -19.56 13.04
N GLU A 99 3.29 -19.87 12.64
CA GLU A 99 4.31 -18.84 12.41
C GLU A 99 4.27 -18.38 10.94
N VAL A 100 3.86 -17.13 10.74
CA VAL A 100 3.90 -16.47 9.43
C VAL A 100 5.23 -15.74 9.32
N HIS A 101 6.06 -16.18 8.39
CA HIS A 101 7.34 -15.58 8.06
C HIS A 101 7.19 -14.49 6.99
N ASN A 102 8.25 -13.72 6.72
CA ASN A 102 8.33 -12.76 5.60
C ASN A 102 7.22 -11.69 5.61
N ILE A 103 6.84 -11.21 6.79
CA ILE A 103 5.98 -10.04 6.92
C ILE A 103 6.85 -8.80 6.87
N HIS A 104 6.51 -7.87 5.98
CA HIS A 104 7.14 -6.57 5.93
C HIS A 104 6.21 -5.54 6.56
N TYR A 105 6.70 -4.75 7.52
CA TYR A 105 5.91 -3.68 8.13
C TYR A 105 6.74 -2.42 8.38
N CYS A 106 6.06 -1.29 8.44
CA CYS A 106 6.62 -0.03 8.93
C CYS A 106 6.07 0.22 10.35
N PRO A 107 6.90 0.66 11.31
CA PRO A 107 6.41 1.01 12.64
C PRO A 107 5.29 2.05 12.56
N LEU A 108 4.18 1.81 13.27
CA LEU A 108 3.01 2.69 13.20
C LEU A 108 3.33 4.13 13.61
N LEU A 109 4.20 4.31 14.62
CA LEU A 109 4.65 5.63 15.05
C LEU A 109 5.42 6.37 13.97
N ASP A 110 6.21 5.68 13.16
CA ASP A 110 6.95 6.30 12.05
C ASP A 110 5.98 6.78 10.97
N ILE A 111 4.94 6.00 10.69
CA ILE A 111 3.87 6.38 9.74
C ILE A 111 3.11 7.60 10.24
N ILE A 112 2.70 7.61 11.52
CA ILE A 112 2.03 8.74 12.14
C ILE A 112 2.93 9.98 12.09
N THR A 113 4.19 9.84 12.50
CA THR A 113 5.14 10.96 12.50
C THR A 113 5.33 11.53 11.09
N ALA A 114 5.53 10.67 10.08
CA ALA A 114 5.69 11.11 8.71
C ALA A 114 4.45 11.83 8.16
N ALA A 115 3.24 11.32 8.45
CA ALA A 115 2.01 11.95 7.99
C ALA A 115 1.76 13.32 8.64
N PHE A 116 2.07 13.44 9.93
CA PHE A 116 1.86 14.66 10.71
C PHE A 116 3.02 15.67 10.60
N GLN A 117 4.12 15.31 9.95
CA GLN A 117 5.18 16.22 9.49
C GLN A 117 5.04 16.60 8.02
N GLY A 118 4.08 16.01 7.30
CA GLY A 118 3.84 16.25 5.88
C GLY A 118 3.24 17.62 5.59
N SER A 119 3.26 18.03 4.33
CA SER A 119 2.67 19.32 3.90
C SER A 119 1.14 19.34 3.89
N ASP A 120 0.48 18.19 3.98
CA ASP A 120 -0.99 18.10 3.91
C ASP A 120 -1.69 18.34 5.26
N VAL A 121 -0.93 18.56 6.33
CA VAL A 121 -1.44 18.77 7.69
C VAL A 121 -2.32 20.01 7.83
N ASP A 122 -2.16 21.00 6.95
CA ASP A 122 -3.03 22.19 6.89
C ASP A 122 -4.50 21.83 6.58
N ARG A 123 -4.73 20.63 6.03
CA ARG A 123 -6.07 20.12 5.70
C ARG A 123 -6.64 19.22 6.79
N TYR A 124 -5.92 19.05 7.91
CA TYR A 124 -6.33 18.18 9.00
C TYR A 124 -7.21 18.94 9.98
N HIS A 125 -8.25 18.28 10.48
CA HIS A 125 -9.05 18.76 11.59
C HIS A 125 -8.41 18.29 12.90
N TRP A 126 -7.82 19.23 13.64
CA TRP A 126 -7.13 18.99 14.91
C TRP A 126 -8.09 18.92 16.09
N ALA A 127 -9.08 19.81 16.13
CA ALA A 127 -10.11 19.83 17.15
C ALA A 127 -11.41 19.20 16.61
N PRO A 128 -11.94 18.15 17.26
CA PRO A 128 -13.23 17.60 16.88
C PRO A 128 -14.34 18.60 17.21
N HIS A 129 -15.41 18.56 16.43
CA HIS A 129 -16.50 19.52 16.58
C HIS A 129 -17.85 18.91 16.21
N ARG A 130 -18.90 19.58 16.67
CA ARG A 130 -20.28 19.28 16.30
C ARG A 130 -20.65 20.13 15.10
N GLN A 131 -21.19 19.52 14.05
CA GLN A 131 -21.65 20.22 12.87
C GLN A 131 -23.18 20.17 12.78
N PHE A 132 -23.83 21.29 12.54
CA PHE A 132 -25.27 21.39 12.46
C PHE A 132 -25.71 21.98 11.12
N TRP A 133 -26.85 21.51 10.62
CA TRP A 133 -27.51 22.09 9.46
C TRP A 133 -28.65 23.01 9.94
N HIS A 134 -28.68 24.21 9.37
CA HIS A 134 -29.70 25.22 9.64
C HIS A 134 -30.47 25.56 8.35
N SER A 135 -31.80 25.41 8.37
CA SER A 135 -32.68 25.73 7.24
C SER A 135 -33.19 27.17 7.39
N GLY A 136 -32.57 28.11 6.69
CA GLY A 136 -32.78 29.55 6.90
C GLY A 136 -34.11 30.18 6.44
N ASP A 137 -35.20 29.43 6.29
CA ASP A 137 -36.42 29.94 5.65
C ASP A 137 -37.56 30.36 6.60
N SER A 138 -37.41 30.24 7.92
CA SER A 138 -38.24 31.00 8.86
C SER A 138 -37.69 30.95 10.28
N GLU A 139 -37.76 32.06 11.02
CA GLU A 139 -37.62 32.12 12.49
C GLU A 139 -38.63 31.23 13.26
N ALA A 140 -39.44 30.43 12.57
CA ALA A 140 -40.32 29.42 13.14
C ALA A 140 -39.60 28.05 13.25
N GLU A 141 -39.19 27.72 14.48
CA GLU A 141 -39.26 26.39 15.10
C GLU A 141 -38.67 25.15 14.39
N TYR A 142 -37.65 25.28 13.55
CA TYR A 142 -36.85 24.09 13.17
C TYR A 142 -35.60 24.01 14.04
N GLU A 143 -35.50 22.95 14.86
CA GLU A 143 -34.30 22.64 15.63
C GLU A 143 -33.13 22.32 14.68
N ASP A 144 -31.96 22.87 14.99
CA ASP A 144 -30.71 22.59 14.28
C ASP A 144 -30.48 21.08 14.18
N THR A 145 -30.36 20.57 12.95
CA THR A 145 -30.20 19.13 12.74
C THR A 145 -28.72 18.76 12.84
N ARG A 146 -28.36 17.87 13.77
CA ARG A 146 -26.99 17.38 13.91
C ARG A 146 -26.56 16.58 12.68
N ILE A 147 -25.45 16.98 12.06
CA ILE A 147 -24.79 16.26 10.97
C ILE A 147 -23.74 15.30 11.54
N TYR A 148 -23.73 14.07 11.02
CA TYR A 148 -22.69 13.06 11.21
C TYR A 148 -22.13 12.69 9.85
N SER A 149 -20.92 13.13 9.54
CA SER A 149 -20.33 12.94 8.21
C SER A 149 -18.89 12.47 8.24
N GLU A 150 -18.12 12.85 9.25
CA GLU A 150 -16.66 12.66 9.31
C GLU A 150 -16.26 12.11 10.67
N LEU A 151 -15.07 11.49 10.77
CA LEU A 151 -14.65 10.90 12.04
C LEU A 151 -14.43 11.98 13.11
N PHE A 152 -13.84 13.12 12.73
CA PHE A 152 -13.64 14.28 13.61
C PHE A 152 -14.94 14.97 14.06
N ASN A 153 -16.11 14.61 13.51
CA ASN A 153 -17.41 15.09 13.99
C ASN A 153 -18.27 14.02 14.67
N SER A 154 -17.71 12.83 14.89
CA SER A 154 -18.37 11.75 15.61
C SER A 154 -18.43 12.02 17.12
N ASN A 155 -19.42 11.43 17.80
CA ASN A 155 -19.50 11.50 19.27
C ASN A 155 -18.33 10.79 19.93
N ALA A 156 -17.92 9.63 19.40
CA ALA A 156 -16.76 8.89 19.89
C ALA A 156 -15.48 9.75 19.88
N MET A 157 -15.24 10.50 18.79
CA MET A 157 -14.07 11.37 18.71
C MET A 157 -14.13 12.53 19.71
N LEU A 158 -15.30 13.16 19.89
CA LEU A 158 -15.50 14.22 20.87
C LEU A 158 -15.27 13.74 22.32
N GLU A 159 -15.75 12.53 22.62
CA GLU A 159 -15.57 11.90 23.93
C GLU A 159 -14.11 11.55 24.21
N GLU A 160 -13.40 10.97 23.24
CA GLU A 160 -11.97 10.64 23.38
C GLU A 160 -11.09 11.89 23.46
N ASP A 161 -11.37 12.93 22.67
CA ASP A 161 -10.64 14.20 22.78
C ASP A 161 -10.83 14.83 24.17
N THR A 162 -12.06 14.82 24.71
CA THR A 162 -12.30 15.30 26.09
C THR A 162 -11.44 14.55 27.12
N LYS A 163 -11.24 13.24 26.94
CA LYS A 163 -10.36 12.45 27.83
C LYS A 163 -8.90 12.82 27.66
N ILE A 164 -8.43 13.01 26.43
CA ILE A 164 -7.05 13.38 26.12
C ILE A 164 -6.72 14.77 26.67
N GLN A 165 -7.60 15.76 26.48
CA GLN A 165 -7.42 17.12 27.00
C GLN A 165 -7.44 17.17 28.54
N ALA A 166 -7.96 16.14 29.20
CA ALA A 166 -7.97 16.04 30.66
C ALA A 166 -6.70 15.37 31.24
N VAL A 167 -5.82 14.82 30.40
CA VAL A 167 -4.55 14.24 30.83
C VAL A 167 -3.55 15.36 31.08
N ASP A 168 -2.86 15.32 32.23
CA ASP A 168 -1.80 16.28 32.53
C ASP A 168 -0.68 16.19 31.47
N PRO A 169 -0.19 17.33 30.95
CA PRO A 169 0.91 17.34 29.99
C PRO A 169 2.13 16.59 30.53
N ASN A 170 2.83 15.87 29.64
CA ASN A 170 4.06 15.19 30.01
C ASN A 170 5.11 16.26 30.39
N PRO A 171 5.75 16.18 31.58
CA PRO A 171 6.71 17.19 32.04
C PRO A 171 7.95 17.32 31.14
N ASP A 172 8.24 16.31 30.32
CA ASP A 172 9.34 16.34 29.36
C ASP A 172 9.00 17.05 28.04
N ASP A 173 7.72 17.39 27.81
CA ASP A 173 7.28 18.04 26.58
C ASP A 173 7.63 19.55 26.58
N PRO A 174 7.93 20.14 25.40
CA PRO A 174 8.13 21.58 25.28
C PRO A 174 6.98 22.41 25.83
N GLU A 175 7.28 23.55 26.46
CA GLU A 175 6.26 24.47 26.95
C GLU A 175 5.33 24.92 25.81
N GLY A 176 4.01 24.82 26.04
CA GLY A 176 2.99 25.14 25.04
C GLY A 176 2.65 23.99 24.09
N SER A 177 3.12 22.77 24.34
CA SER A 177 2.70 21.60 23.56
C SER A 177 1.22 21.28 23.81
N GLU A 178 0.46 21.14 22.73
CA GLU A 178 -0.95 20.77 22.77
C GLU A 178 -1.11 19.28 22.50
N ALA A 179 -1.96 18.61 23.28
CA ALA A 179 -2.32 17.23 23.01
C ALA A 179 -3.31 17.19 21.84
N ALA A 180 -2.99 16.39 20.81
CA ALA A 180 -3.84 16.17 19.66
C ALA A 180 -4.18 14.69 19.51
N MET A 181 -5.42 14.39 19.12
CA MET A 181 -5.81 13.02 18.82
C MET A 181 -5.48 12.65 17.37
N VAL A 182 -4.90 11.46 17.20
CA VAL A 182 -4.67 10.82 15.90
C VAL A 182 -5.66 9.66 15.74
N PRO A 183 -6.85 9.90 15.15
CA PRO A 183 -7.78 8.84 14.77
C PRO A 183 -7.18 8.00 13.64
N ILE A 184 -7.08 6.68 13.87
CA ILE A 184 -6.53 5.73 12.91
C ILE A 184 -7.64 4.79 12.46
N MET A 185 -7.76 4.62 11.15
CA MET A 185 -8.64 3.63 10.55
C MET A 185 -7.77 2.62 9.79
N LEU A 186 -7.89 1.35 10.13
CA LEU A 186 -7.10 0.25 9.55
C LEU A 186 -7.95 -0.58 8.60
N TRP A 187 -7.35 -0.98 7.49
CA TRP A 187 -7.96 -1.89 6.53
C TRP A 187 -6.97 -2.94 6.05
N SER A 188 -7.55 -3.99 5.50
CA SER A 188 -6.83 -5.06 4.84
C SER A 188 -7.71 -5.68 3.76
N ASP A 189 -7.17 -5.81 2.55
CA ASP A 189 -7.88 -6.41 1.42
C ASP A 189 -6.91 -7.18 0.51
N SER A 190 -7.46 -8.10 -0.27
CA SER A 190 -6.69 -8.86 -1.26
C SER A 190 -6.46 -8.00 -2.49
N THR A 191 -5.19 -7.72 -2.81
CA THR A 191 -4.80 -6.93 -3.98
C THR A 191 -4.20 -7.83 -5.06
N HIS A 192 -4.79 -7.81 -6.25
CA HIS A 192 -4.27 -8.52 -7.42
C HIS A 192 -3.28 -7.61 -8.18
N LEU A 193 -1.99 -7.96 -8.17
CA LEU A 193 -0.93 -7.07 -8.65
C LEU A 193 -0.76 -7.04 -10.18
N ALA A 194 -1.20 -8.07 -10.89
CA ALA A 194 -1.02 -8.17 -12.34
C ALA A 194 -2.22 -8.84 -13.02
N SER A 195 -2.62 -8.35 -14.20
CA SER A 195 -3.68 -8.99 -15.00
C SER A 195 -3.31 -10.39 -15.51
N PHE A 196 -2.01 -10.71 -15.54
CA PHE A 196 -1.48 -12.01 -15.91
C PHE A 196 -0.41 -12.43 -14.89
N GLY A 197 -0.58 -13.61 -14.30
CA GLY A 197 0.28 -14.14 -13.25
C GLY A 197 -0.53 -14.48 -11.98
N SER A 198 0.11 -15.16 -11.04
CA SER A 198 -0.46 -15.54 -9.74
C SER A 198 0.01 -14.64 -8.60
N ALA A 199 0.55 -13.47 -8.92
CA ALA A 199 1.09 -12.54 -7.93
C ALA A 199 -0.05 -11.82 -7.21
N SER A 200 -0.29 -12.20 -5.97
CA SER A 200 -1.18 -11.51 -5.04
C SER A 200 -0.37 -10.82 -3.96
N LEU A 201 -0.94 -9.75 -3.41
CA LEU A 201 -0.42 -9.04 -2.25
C LEU A 201 -1.56 -8.82 -1.27
N TRP A 202 -1.24 -8.88 0.02
CA TRP A 202 -2.22 -8.62 1.06
C TRP A 202 -1.73 -7.43 1.90
N PRO A 203 -2.03 -6.19 1.49
CA PRO A 203 -1.68 -5.02 2.27
C PRO A 203 -2.50 -4.90 3.56
N ILE A 204 -1.86 -4.31 4.56
CA ILE A 204 -2.48 -3.64 5.69
C ILE A 204 -2.13 -2.17 5.52
N TYR A 205 -3.12 -1.30 5.59
CA TYR A 205 -2.93 0.13 5.43
C TYR A 205 -3.80 0.93 6.41
N ALA A 206 -3.36 2.14 6.67
CA ALA A 206 -4.01 3.08 7.56
C ALA A 206 -4.46 4.33 6.79
N TYR A 207 -5.63 4.85 7.12
CA TYR A 207 -5.97 6.26 6.88
C TYR A 207 -6.13 6.95 8.22
N PHE A 208 -5.84 8.25 8.23
CA PHE A 208 -6.12 9.09 9.38
C PHE A 208 -7.52 9.70 9.27
N GLY A 209 -8.16 9.89 10.42
CA GLY A 209 -9.51 10.45 10.53
C GLY A 209 -9.57 11.98 10.64
N ASN A 210 -8.42 12.66 10.72
CA ASN A 210 -8.32 14.12 10.73
C ASN A 210 -8.64 14.76 9.38
N PRO A 211 -8.16 14.25 8.22
CA PRO A 211 -8.61 14.74 6.93
C PRO A 211 -10.06 14.29 6.64
N SER A 212 -10.76 15.07 5.82
CA SER A 212 -12.10 14.70 5.35
C SER A 212 -12.08 13.46 4.45
N LYS A 213 -13.20 12.73 4.41
CA LYS A 213 -13.39 11.63 3.44
C LYS A 213 -13.11 12.02 1.99
N TYR A 214 -13.39 13.28 1.63
CA TYR A 214 -13.08 13.79 0.30
C TYR A 214 -11.58 13.75 0.00
N ILE A 215 -10.74 14.17 0.96
CA ILE A 215 -9.28 14.10 0.83
C ILE A 215 -8.82 12.65 0.80
N CYS A 216 -9.36 11.80 1.68
CA CYS A 216 -9.04 10.37 1.70
C CYS A 216 -9.38 9.69 0.35
N GLY A 217 -10.47 10.11 -0.30
CA GLY A 217 -10.89 9.59 -1.59
C GLY A 217 -10.16 10.19 -2.81
N TRP A 218 -9.29 11.19 -2.63
CA TRP A 218 -8.57 11.82 -3.72
C TRP A 218 -7.26 11.06 -4.02
N PRO A 219 -7.12 10.38 -5.17
CA PRO A 219 -5.97 9.48 -5.40
C PRO A 219 -4.59 10.14 -5.32
N SER A 220 -4.47 11.43 -5.67
CA SER A 220 -3.19 12.16 -5.59
C SER A 220 -2.93 12.81 -4.23
N ALA A 221 -3.81 12.64 -3.25
CA ALA A 221 -3.58 13.10 -1.88
C ALA A 221 -2.73 12.11 -1.07
N HIS A 222 -2.49 10.89 -1.59
CA HIS A 222 -1.67 9.87 -0.94
C HIS A 222 -2.06 9.59 0.53
N ALA A 223 -3.34 9.71 0.86
CA ALA A 223 -3.87 9.58 2.22
C ALA A 223 -3.91 8.13 2.75
N ALA A 224 -3.66 7.15 1.87
CA ALA A 224 -3.52 5.75 2.24
C ALA A 224 -2.07 5.45 2.60
N HIS A 225 -1.81 5.17 3.87
CA HIS A 225 -0.48 4.87 4.36
C HIS A 225 -0.28 3.37 4.47
N HIS A 226 0.70 2.82 3.77
CA HIS A 226 1.02 1.39 3.86
C HIS A 226 1.62 1.07 5.23
N LEU A 227 1.03 0.11 5.93
CA LEU A 227 1.46 -0.32 7.27
C LEU A 227 2.22 -1.64 7.20
N ALA A 228 1.67 -2.62 6.49
CA ALA A 228 2.30 -3.93 6.37
C ALA A 228 1.92 -4.64 5.07
N TYR A 229 2.68 -5.65 4.70
CA TYR A 229 2.37 -6.59 3.64
C TYR A 229 2.50 -8.01 4.18
N MET A 230 1.40 -8.76 4.09
CA MET A 230 1.36 -10.16 4.47
C MET A 230 1.63 -11.05 3.26
N PRO A 231 2.43 -12.11 3.41
CA PRO A 231 2.62 -13.07 2.35
C PRO A 231 1.42 -14.00 2.20
N PRO A 232 1.29 -14.69 1.06
CA PRO A 232 0.36 -15.80 0.93
C PRO A 232 0.67 -16.87 1.99
N VAL A 233 -0.34 -17.24 2.77
CA VAL A 233 -0.23 -18.33 3.74
C VAL A 233 -0.81 -19.58 3.09
N SER A 234 0.03 -20.59 2.83
CA SER A 234 -0.41 -21.93 2.46
C SER A 234 -0.51 -22.79 3.71
N ALA A 235 -1.72 -23.24 4.03
CA ALA A 235 -1.99 -24.21 5.11
C ALA A 235 -1.71 -25.65 4.67
#